data_AF-A0AA91SXG5-F1
#
_entry.id   AF-A0AA91SXG5-F1
#
_cell.length_a   1.000
_cell.length_b   1.000
_cell.length_c   1.000
_cell.angle_alpha   90.00
_cell.angle_beta   90.00
_cell.angle_gamma   90.00
#
_symmetry.space_group_name_H-M   'P 1'
#
loop_
_entity.id
_entity.type
_entity.pdbx_description
1 polymer ?
#
loop_
_entity_poly.entity_id
_entity_poly.type
_entity_poly.pdbx_seq_one_letter_code
_entity_poly.pdbx_strand_id
1 'polypeptide(L)'
;MKNGQLKAGYNLQIATNSQYILGYELFSNPTDTRTLRPFLTTLKERFFELPTYIVADAGYGGEENYQAILEAHERTPLITYLMYHKEQKKKFKQNPFLPANWSYQELDDTFLCPNG
;
A
#
# COMPACT_ATOMS: atom_id res chain seq x y z
N MET A 1 -16.09 -20.42 1.82
CA MET A 1 -15.33 -20.94 2.98
C MET A 1 -16.26 -21.18 4.19
N LYS A 2 -17.35 -21.93 4.04
CA LYS A 2 -18.35 -22.15 5.13
C LYS A 2 -18.53 -23.63 5.49
N ASN A 3 -17.59 -24.50 5.10
CA ASN A 3 -17.76 -25.96 5.10
C ASN A 3 -16.63 -26.69 5.87
N GLY A 4 -15.82 -25.99 6.65
CA GLY A 4 -14.72 -26.57 7.45
C GLY A 4 -13.50 -27.07 6.66
N GLN A 5 -13.59 -27.27 5.35
CA GLN A 5 -12.43 -27.59 4.50
C GLN A 5 -11.60 -26.35 4.17
N LEU A 6 -10.31 -26.40 4.50
CA LEU A 6 -9.32 -25.44 4.03
C LEU A 6 -8.99 -25.76 2.57
N LYS A 7 -9.32 -24.85 1.66
CA LYS A 7 -8.88 -24.92 0.26
C LYS A 7 -7.65 -24.04 0.10
N ALA A 8 -6.69 -24.48 -0.71
CA ALA A 8 -5.58 -23.62 -1.10
C ALA A 8 -6.13 -22.38 -1.81
N GLY A 9 -5.88 -21.22 -1.22
CA GLY A 9 -6.19 -19.92 -1.79
C GLY A 9 -4.89 -19.30 -2.28
N TYR A 10 -4.92 -18.80 -3.51
CA TYR A 10 -3.82 -18.05 -4.08
C TYR A 10 -4.31 -16.66 -4.45
N ASN A 11 -3.42 -15.69 -4.28
CA ASN A 11 -3.62 -14.33 -4.72
C ASN A 11 -2.97 -14.15 -6.09
N LEU A 12 -3.77 -13.83 -7.10
CA LEU A 12 -3.31 -13.63 -8.47
C LEU A 12 -3.02 -12.15 -8.68
N GLN A 13 -1.75 -11.85 -8.97
CA GLN A 13 -1.34 -10.51 -9.38
C GLN A 13 -1.18 -10.41 -10.88
N ILE A 14 -1.63 -9.29 -11.45
CA ILE A 14 -1.65 -9.04 -12.89
C ILE A 14 -1.14 -7.63 -13.15
N ALA A 15 -0.11 -7.53 -13.98
CA ALA A 15 0.38 -6.26 -14.50
C ALA A 15 -0.32 -5.96 -15.82
N THR A 16 -0.91 -4.77 -15.93
CA THR A 16 -1.60 -4.34 -17.14
C THR A 16 -1.11 -2.97 -17.61
N ASN A 17 -1.12 -2.76 -18.92
CA ASN A 17 -0.88 -1.46 -19.53
C ASN A 17 -1.75 -1.33 -20.78
N SER A 18 -2.49 -0.23 -20.91
CA SER A 18 -3.31 0.06 -22.11
C SER A 18 -4.23 -1.11 -22.51
N GLN A 19 -4.85 -1.77 -21.51
CA GLN A 19 -5.71 -2.96 -21.66
C GLN A 19 -5.00 -4.26 -22.07
N TYR A 20 -3.67 -4.28 -22.13
CA TYR A 20 -2.87 -5.49 -22.32
C TYR A 20 -2.36 -6.04 -21.00
N ILE A 21 -2.36 -7.37 -20.87
CA ILE A 21 -1.69 -8.07 -19.78
C ILE A 21 -0.21 -8.19 -20.15
N LEU A 22 0.65 -7.65 -19.29
CA LEU A 22 2.11 -7.69 -19.47
C LEU A 22 2.77 -8.82 -18.70
N GLY A 23 2.16 -9.26 -17.60
CA GLY A 23 2.66 -10.34 -16.77
C GLY A 23 1.68 -10.67 -15.64
N TYR A 24 1.83 -11.87 -15.09
CA TYR A 24 1.02 -12.32 -13.95
C TYR A 24 1.83 -13.27 -13.07
N GLU A 25 1.49 -13.32 -11.78
CA GLU A 25 2.12 -14.22 -10.82
C GLU A 25 1.14 -14.63 -9.72
N LEU A 26 1.28 -15.85 -9.21
CA LEU A 26 0.44 -16.41 -8.16
C LEU A 26 1.21 -16.45 -6.84
N PHE A 27 0.62 -15.87 -5.80
CA PHE A 27 1.17 -15.84 -4.46
C PHE A 27 0.31 -16.65 -3.50
N SER A 28 0.93 -17.37 -2.57
CA SER A 28 0.22 -18.03 -1.46
C SER A 28 -0.12 -17.05 -0.32
N ASN A 29 0.35 -15.80 -0.42
CA ASN A 29 0.09 -14.76 0.56
C ASN A 29 -1.40 -14.38 0.58
N PRO A 30 -2.02 -14.30 1.76
CA PRO A 30 -3.42 -13.91 1.87
C PRO A 30 -3.67 -12.41 1.63
N THR A 31 -2.64 -11.57 1.73
CA THR A 31 -2.72 -10.11 1.54
C THR A 31 -1.79 -9.63 0.45
N ASP A 32 -2.18 -8.55 -0.23
CA ASP A 32 -1.45 -7.96 -1.36
C ASP A 32 -0.11 -7.32 -0.96
N THR A 33 -0.02 -6.79 0.26
CA THR A 33 1.14 -6.03 0.76
C THR A 33 2.50 -6.67 0.48
N ARG A 34 2.64 -7.98 0.68
CA ARG A 34 3.91 -8.69 0.52
C ARG A 34 4.17 -9.19 -0.90
N THR A 35 3.21 -9.05 -1.80
CA THR A 35 3.28 -9.60 -3.16
C THR A 35 3.92 -8.64 -4.15
N LEU A 36 3.86 -7.32 -3.91
CA LEU A 36 4.32 -6.32 -4.87
C LEU A 36 5.82 -6.39 -5.14
N ARG A 37 6.63 -6.41 -4.09
CA ARG A 37 8.09 -6.44 -4.21
C ARG A 37 8.58 -7.64 -5.03
N PRO A 38 8.24 -8.90 -4.69
CA PRO A 38 8.65 -10.03 -5.52
C PRO A 38 8.06 -9.94 -6.93
N PHE A 39 6.82 -9.47 -7.08
CA PHE A 39 6.19 -9.33 -8.40
C PHE A 39 6.94 -8.35 -9.32
N LEU A 40 7.32 -7.16 -8.82
CA LEU A 40 8.07 -6.17 -9.59
C LEU A 40 9.46 -6.67 -9.97
N THR A 41 10.15 -7.38 -9.07
CA THR A 41 11.42 -8.05 -9.38
C THR A 41 11.24 -9.06 -10.51
N THR A 42 10.25 -9.94 -10.43
CA THR A 42 9.96 -10.93 -11.46
C THR A 42 9.66 -10.26 -12.81
N LEU A 43 8.85 -9.20 -12.83
CA LEU A 43 8.53 -8.44 -14.04
C LEU A 43 9.80 -7.86 -14.69
N LYS A 44 10.66 -7.22 -13.88
CA LYS A 44 11.91 -6.63 -14.35
C LYS A 44 12.87 -7.66 -14.92
N GLU A 45 13.03 -8.79 -14.24
CA GLU A 45 14.00 -9.82 -14.61
C GLU A 45 13.56 -10.68 -15.80
N ARG A 46 12.26 -10.98 -15.90
CA ARG A 46 11.76 -11.98 -16.85
C ARG A 46 11.02 -11.42 -18.05
N PHE A 47 10.43 -10.23 -17.94
CA PHE A 47 9.49 -9.73 -18.93
C PHE A 47 9.95 -8.43 -19.59
N PHE A 48 10.13 -7.35 -18.83
CA PHE A 48 10.46 -6.02 -19.37
C PHE A 48 10.99 -5.06 -18.30
N GLU A 49 11.70 -4.01 -18.73
CA GLU A 49 12.13 -2.94 -17.83
C GLU A 49 10.91 -2.18 -17.28
N LEU A 50 10.86 -1.99 -15.95
CA LEU A 50 9.71 -1.40 -15.29
C LEU A 50 9.43 0.03 -15.77
N PRO A 51 8.16 0.42 -15.98
CA PRO A 51 7.80 1.78 -16.35
C PRO A 51 8.15 2.76 -15.22
N THR A 52 8.32 4.04 -15.59
CA THR A 52 8.65 5.12 -14.64
C THR A 52 7.65 5.20 -13.48
N TYR A 53 6.37 5.00 -13.76
CA TYR A 53 5.30 5.08 -12.78
C TYR A 53 4.72 3.70 -12.50
N ILE A 54 4.67 3.33 -11.22
CA ILE A 54 4.04 2.11 -10.74
C ILE A 54 2.71 2.48 -10.08
N VAL A 55 1.60 2.05 -10.69
CA VAL A 55 0.25 2.29 -10.20
C VAL A 55 -0.29 1.00 -9.60
N ALA A 56 -0.85 1.07 -8.39
CA ALA A 56 -1.50 -0.04 -7.73
C ALA A 56 -2.56 0.47 -6.74
N ASP A 57 -3.39 -0.43 -6.21
CA ASP A 57 -4.42 -0.09 -5.24
C ASP A 57 -3.86 0.23 -3.84
N ALA A 58 -4.74 0.70 -2.95
CA ALA A 58 -4.36 1.08 -1.59
C ALA A 58 -3.91 -0.10 -0.70
N GLY A 59 -4.23 -1.34 -1.08
CA GLY A 59 -3.77 -2.56 -0.40
C GLY A 59 -2.25 -2.74 -0.51
N TYR A 60 -1.63 -2.11 -1.51
CA TYR A 60 -0.18 -2.04 -1.66
C TYR A 60 0.48 -0.88 -0.92
N GLY A 61 -0.31 0.08 -0.43
CA GLY A 61 0.16 1.33 0.12
C GLY A 61 0.74 1.18 1.52
N GLY A 62 2.02 0.80 1.58
CA GLY A 62 2.81 0.66 2.80
C GLY A 62 4.28 1.04 2.58
N GLU A 63 4.95 1.40 3.66
CA GLU A 63 6.34 1.89 3.67
C GLU A 63 7.29 0.95 2.93
N GLU A 64 7.27 -0.35 3.25
CA GLU A 64 8.13 -1.36 2.62
C GLU A 64 8.01 -1.38 1.08
N ASN A 65 6.80 -1.19 0.57
CA ASN A 65 6.53 -1.16 -0.86
C ASN A 65 6.99 0.16 -1.50
N TYR A 66 6.80 1.29 -0.82
CA TYR A 66 7.32 2.57 -1.30
C TYR A 66 8.84 2.57 -1.37
N GLN A 67 9.49 2.06 -0.32
CA GLN A 67 10.94 1.94 -0.27
C GLN A 67 11.45 1.04 -1.40
N ALA A 68 10.81 -0.12 -1.61
CA ALA A 68 11.19 -1.02 -2.71
C ALA A 68 11.10 -0.34 -4.09
N ILE A 69 10.02 0.42 -4.34
CA ILE A 69 9.82 1.10 -5.63
C ILE A 69 10.83 2.24 -5.81
N LEU A 70 11.04 3.06 -4.79
CA LEU A 70 11.90 4.25 -4.85
C LEU A 70 13.39 3.90 -4.85
N GLU A 71 13.83 3.03 -3.94
CA GLU A 71 15.25 2.76 -3.72
C GLU A 71 15.75 1.59 -4.57
N ALA A 72 15.01 0.48 -4.62
CA ALA A 72 15.49 -0.72 -5.31
C ALA A 72 15.23 -0.71 -6.82
N HIS A 73 14.16 -0.04 -7.25
CA HIS A 73 13.77 0.01 -8.67
C HIS A 73 13.91 1.39 -9.30
N GLU A 74 14.18 2.45 -8.51
CA GLU A 74 14.30 3.84 -8.99
C GLU A 74 13.08 4.28 -9.81
N ARG A 75 11.88 3.89 -9.35
CA ARG A 75 10.58 4.21 -9.96
C ARG A 75 9.75 5.09 -9.04
N THR A 76 8.69 5.68 -9.58
CA THR A 76 7.76 6.54 -8.83
C THR A 76 6.48 5.77 -8.48
N PRO A 77 6.17 5.56 -7.19
CA PRO A 77 4.91 4.95 -6.79
C PRO A 77 3.75 5.95 -6.90
N LEU A 78 2.68 5.54 -7.59
CA LEU A 78 1.39 6.23 -7.63
C LEU A 78 0.34 5.35 -6.92
N ILE A 79 0.57 5.14 -5.63
CA ILE A 79 -0.20 4.23 -4.78
C ILE A 79 -0.65 5.01 -3.56
N THR A 80 -1.96 5.02 -3.28
CA THR A 80 -2.49 5.66 -2.07
C THR A 80 -2.22 4.79 -0.85
N TYR A 81 -1.75 5.36 0.26
CA TYR A 81 -1.65 4.60 1.51
C TYR A 81 -3.04 4.31 2.09
N LEU A 82 -3.13 3.23 2.89
CA LEU A 82 -4.39 2.67 3.38
C LEU A 82 -5.33 3.68 4.06
N MET A 83 -4.76 4.63 4.82
CA MET A 83 -5.53 5.60 5.61
C MET A 83 -5.91 6.88 4.84
N TYR A 84 -5.37 7.08 3.63
CA TYR A 84 -5.52 8.32 2.85
C TYR A 84 -6.99 8.75 2.72
N HIS A 85 -7.86 7.88 2.22
CA HIS A 85 -9.29 8.20 2.06
C HIS A 85 -10.02 8.38 3.39
N LYS A 86 -9.60 7.67 4.45
CA LYS A 86 -10.22 7.76 5.77
C LYS A 86 -9.92 9.12 6.42
N GLU A 87 -8.69 9.58 6.29
CA GLU A 87 -8.21 10.86 6.82
C GLU A 87 -8.89 12.06 6.15
N GLN A 88 -9.33 11.92 4.89
CA GLN A 88 -10.08 12.98 4.21
C GLN A 88 -11.51 13.19 4.73
N LYS A 89 -12.10 12.22 5.44
CA LYS A 89 -13.49 12.32 5.92
C LYS A 89 -13.64 13.33 7.05
N LYS A 90 -14.69 14.14 7.01
CA LYS A 90 -15.02 15.15 8.05
C LYS A 90 -15.02 14.56 9.47
N LYS A 91 -15.57 13.35 9.65
CA LYS A 91 -15.58 12.63 10.93
C LYS A 91 -14.18 12.36 11.48
N PHE A 92 -13.21 12.06 10.61
CA PHE A 92 -11.83 11.83 11.04
C PHE A 92 -11.17 13.15 11.42
N LYS A 93 -11.26 14.17 10.56
CA LYS A 93 -10.67 15.50 10.80
C LYS A 93 -11.21 16.22 12.04
N GLN A 94 -12.48 16.01 12.37
CA GLN A 94 -13.14 16.67 13.49
C GLN A 94 -13.15 15.87 14.78
N ASN A 95 -12.54 14.67 14.79
CA ASN A 95 -12.48 13.87 16.01
C ASN A 95 -11.33 14.37 16.91
N PRO A 96 -11.61 15.03 18.04
CA PRO A 96 -10.57 15.57 18.90
C PRO A 96 -9.75 14.46 19.59
N PHE A 97 -10.29 13.25 19.72
CA PHE A 97 -9.62 12.14 20.40
C PHE A 97 -8.59 11.39 19.53
N LEU A 98 -8.36 11.83 18.30
CA LEU A 98 -7.29 11.27 17.46
C LEU A 98 -6.00 12.04 17.74
N PRO A 99 -4.90 11.36 18.13
CA PRO A 99 -3.61 12.01 18.36
C PRO A 99 -3.11 12.83 17.16
N ALA A 100 -3.43 12.38 15.94
CA ALA A 100 -3.10 13.10 14.70
C ALA A 100 -3.77 14.49 14.58
N ASN A 101 -4.82 14.76 15.35
CA ASN A 101 -5.52 16.04 15.37
C ASN A 101 -5.16 16.89 16.59
N TRP A 102 -4.25 16.43 17.46
CA TRP A 102 -3.83 17.19 18.64
C TRP A 102 -2.92 18.33 18.26
N SER A 103 -3.03 19.43 19.01
CA SER A 103 -2.13 20.57 18.85
C SER A 103 -0.79 20.24 19.49
N TYR A 104 0.30 20.41 18.75
CA TYR A 104 1.66 20.23 19.23
C TYR A 104 2.21 21.54 19.80
N GLN A 105 2.78 21.49 21.00
CA GLN A 105 3.45 22.60 21.65
C GLN A 105 4.96 22.39 21.57
N GLU A 106 5.63 23.16 20.70
CA GLU A 106 7.07 23.02 20.42
C GLU A 106 7.97 23.30 21.63
N LEU A 107 7.56 24.24 22.51
CA LEU A 107 8.39 24.68 23.64
C LEU A 107 8.55 23.59 24.72
N ASP A 108 7.49 22.83 24.96
CA ASP A 108 7.45 21.81 26.01
C ASP A 108 7.58 20.39 25.43
N ASP A 109 7.66 20.25 24.11
CA ASP A 109 7.62 18.97 23.37
C ASP A 109 6.43 18.08 23.77
N THR A 110 5.25 18.69 23.88
CA THR A 110 4.03 17.99 24.32
C THR A 110 2.86 18.15 23.34
N PHE A 111 1.95 17.18 23.37
CA PHE A 111 0.67 17.25 22.67
C PHE A 111 -0.45 17.56 23.66
N LEU A 112 -1.31 18.53 23.31
CA LEU A 112 -2.46 18.88 24.12
C LEU A 112 -3.61 17.90 23.87
N CYS A 113 -3.91 17.08 24.88
CA CYS A 113 -5.09 16.24 24.89
C CYS A 113 -6.35 17.12 25.02
N PRO A 114 -7.45 16.84 24.30
CA PRO A 114 -8.69 17.60 24.41
C PRO A 114 -9.33 17.58 25.79
N ASN A 115 -9.00 16.57 26.61
CA ASN A 115 -9.58 16.38 27.93
C ASN A 115 -8.79 17.06 29.06
N GLY A 116 -7.67 17.74 28.77
CA GLY A 116 -6.74 18.24 29.78
C GLY A 116 -5.78 17.15 30.24
#